data_AF-A0A167M1Z7-F1
#
_entry.id   AF-A0A167M1Z7-F1
#
_cell.length_a   1.000
_cell.length_b   1.000
_cell.length_c   1.000
_cell.angle_alpha   90.00
_cell.angle_beta   90.00
_cell.angle_gamma   90.00
#
_symmetry.space_group_name_H-M   'P 1'
#
loop_
_entity.id
_entity.type
_entity.pdbx_description
1 polymer ?
#
loop_
_entity_poly.entity_id
_entity_poly.type
_entity_poly.pdbx_seq_one_letter_code
_entity_poly.pdbx_strand_id
1 'polypeptide(L)'
;MFLKSQQKACAAMCKLSSSGVHMNGFGLPAAPRAYLIFIRPILEYGLAIVPASQSDIHILQKAQNMCLRTCIRRPDATMGVVHIAALAALPNVFIRSRALQAKFLCRAETLPSDSLIKALTTQLELSKEKTTWGELRRSVLWKKPQFLKEHQPRLKDPLKEAYALLCQK
;
A
#
# COMPACT_ATOMS: atom_id res chain seq x y z
N MET A 1 -15.41 -4.19 7.07
CA MET A 1 -14.79 -3.01 6.41
C MET A 1 -14.07 -3.39 5.12
N PHE A 2 -13.13 -4.33 5.20
CA PHE A 2 -12.23 -4.68 4.09
C PHE A 2 -12.89 -5.37 2.88
N LEU A 3 -14.03 -6.03 3.07
CA LEU A 3 -14.83 -6.55 1.96
C LEU A 3 -15.38 -5.42 1.05
N LYS A 4 -15.87 -4.33 1.65
CA LYS A 4 -16.37 -3.17 0.90
C LYS A 4 -15.25 -2.45 0.16
N SER A 5 -14.07 -2.33 0.78
CA SER A 5 -12.90 -1.74 0.10
C SER A 5 -12.42 -2.62 -1.06
N GLN A 6 -12.43 -3.94 -0.90
CA GLN A 6 -12.14 -4.89 -1.98
C GLN A 6 -13.08 -4.69 -3.17
N GLN A 7 -14.39 -4.69 -2.96
CA GLN A 7 -15.38 -4.48 -4.02
C GLN A 7 -15.20 -3.12 -4.71
N LYS A 8 -15.01 -2.05 -3.93
CA LYS A 8 -14.80 -0.69 -4.44
C LYS A 8 -13.52 -0.58 -5.28
N ALA A 9 -12.42 -1.16 -4.81
CA ALA A 9 -11.14 -1.14 -5.52
C ALA A 9 -11.22 -1.89 -6.85
N CYS A 10 -11.82 -3.08 -6.87
CA CYS A 10 -12.00 -3.85 -8.10
C CYS A 10 -12.90 -3.11 -9.10
N ALA A 11 -14.03 -2.57 -8.65
CA ALA A 11 -14.92 -1.80 -9.52
C ALA A 11 -14.24 -0.55 -10.09
N ALA A 12 -13.48 0.18 -9.26
CA ALA A 12 -12.71 1.34 -9.71
C ALA A 12 -11.64 0.94 -10.73
N MET A 13 -10.93 -0.17 -10.51
CA MET A 13 -9.93 -0.67 -11.46
C MET A 13 -10.55 -1.08 -12.79
N CYS A 14 -11.73 -1.72 -12.78
CA CYS A 14 -12.46 -2.03 -14.01
C CYS A 14 -12.80 -0.77 -14.80
N LYS A 15 -13.26 0.31 -14.13
CA LYS A 15 -13.53 1.61 -14.78
C LYS A 15 -12.27 2.27 -15.35
N LEU A 16 -11.16 2.22 -14.61
CA LEU A 16 -9.87 2.72 -15.12
C LEU A 16 -9.45 1.94 -16.36
N SER A 17 -9.55 0.61 -16.31
CA SER A 17 -9.24 -0.25 -17.44
C SER A 17 -10.16 0.01 -18.64
N SER A 18 -11.47 0.17 -18.45
CA SER A 18 -12.38 0.49 -19.56
C SER A 18 -12.09 1.85 -20.19
N SER A 19 -11.48 2.76 -19.43
CA SER A 19 -11.04 4.08 -19.91
C SER A 19 -9.65 4.05 -20.59
N GLY A 20 -9.07 2.87 -20.80
CA GLY A 20 -7.77 2.69 -21.46
C GLY A 20 -6.56 2.66 -20.51
N VAL A 21 -6.77 2.76 -19.19
CA VAL A 21 -5.69 2.71 -18.18
C VAL A 21 -5.29 1.26 -17.90
N HIS A 22 -4.65 0.64 -18.89
CA HIS A 22 -4.04 -0.68 -18.82
C HIS A 22 -2.85 -0.76 -19.77
N MET A 23 -2.07 -1.85 -19.70
CA MET A 23 -0.84 -2.03 -20.47
C MET A 23 -1.03 -1.83 -21.99
N ASN A 24 -2.09 -2.38 -22.58
CA ASN A 24 -2.36 -2.22 -24.03
C ASN A 24 -2.91 -0.84 -24.44
N GLY A 25 -3.18 0.05 -23.47
CA GLY A 25 -3.73 1.38 -23.71
C GLY A 25 -2.66 2.42 -23.42
N PHE A 26 -2.58 2.87 -22.17
CA PHE A 26 -1.56 3.85 -21.73
C PHE A 26 -0.17 3.26 -21.46
N GLY A 27 0.06 1.98 -21.75
CA GLY A 27 1.39 1.36 -21.64
C GLY A 27 1.70 0.77 -20.27
N LEU A 28 2.75 -0.05 -20.23
CA LEU A 28 3.23 -0.74 -19.02
C LEU A 28 3.70 0.22 -17.90
N PRO A 29 4.29 1.40 -18.16
CA PRO A 29 4.67 2.31 -17.07
C PRO A 29 3.47 2.99 -16.41
N ALA A 30 2.43 3.32 -17.17
CA ALA A 30 1.30 4.10 -16.68
C ALA A 30 0.30 3.26 -15.86
N ALA A 31 0.03 2.00 -16.29
CA ALA A 31 -0.99 1.18 -15.65
C ALA A 31 -0.68 0.82 -14.18
N PRO A 32 0.52 0.34 -13.80
CA PRO A 32 0.88 0.12 -12.40
C PRO A 32 0.93 1.42 -11.58
N ARG A 33 1.32 2.56 -12.19
CA ARG A 33 1.29 3.86 -11.53
C ARG A 33 -0.14 4.29 -11.19
N ALA A 34 -1.08 4.13 -12.12
CA ALA A 34 -2.49 4.41 -11.87
C ALA A 34 -3.05 3.50 -10.75
N TYR A 35 -2.68 2.22 -10.73
CA TYR A 35 -3.01 1.33 -9.63
C TYR A 35 -2.47 1.85 -8.29
N LEU A 36 -1.20 2.24 -8.24
CA LEU A 36 -0.55 2.78 -7.05
C LEU A 36 -1.23 4.06 -6.52
N ILE A 37 -1.64 4.94 -7.43
CA ILE A 37 -2.20 6.25 -7.09
C ILE A 37 -3.68 6.14 -6.70
N PHE A 38 -4.48 5.41 -7.47
CA PHE A 38 -5.95 5.46 -7.32
C PHE A 38 -6.54 4.23 -6.63
N ILE A 39 -5.96 3.04 -6.84
CA ILE A 39 -6.56 1.78 -6.38
C ILE A 39 -5.97 1.32 -5.06
N ARG A 40 -4.64 1.39 -4.92
CA ARG A 40 -3.94 0.94 -3.72
C ARG A 40 -4.39 1.66 -2.44
N PRO A 41 -4.66 3.00 -2.44
CA PRO A 41 -5.19 3.67 -1.26
C PRO A 41 -6.58 3.15 -0.83
N ILE A 42 -7.42 2.70 -1.77
CA ILE A 42 -8.74 2.13 -1.44
C ILE A 42 -8.56 0.83 -0.66
N LEU A 43 -7.62 -0.02 -1.08
CA LEU A 43 -7.32 -1.30 -0.41
C LEU A 43 -6.62 -1.10 0.94
N GLU A 44 -5.76 -0.09 1.05
CA GLU A 44 -4.96 0.19 2.25
C GLU A 44 -5.72 1.01 3.30
N TYR A 45 -6.89 1.55 2.96
CA TYR A 45 -7.65 2.41 3.86
C TYR A 45 -7.97 1.68 5.17
N GLY A 46 -7.53 2.28 6.28
CA GLY A 46 -7.73 1.75 7.63
C GLY A 46 -6.73 0.69 8.08
N LEU A 47 -5.87 0.12 7.21
CA LEU A 47 -4.90 -0.91 7.62
C LEU A 47 -3.91 -0.42 8.68
N ALA A 48 -3.61 0.87 8.69
CA ALA A 48 -2.70 1.48 9.65
C ALA A 48 -3.27 1.56 11.08
N ILE A 49 -4.60 1.55 11.21
CA ILE A 49 -5.30 1.84 12.48
C ILE A 49 -6.06 0.61 12.97
N VAL A 50 -6.74 -0.09 12.07
CA VAL A 50 -7.59 -1.23 12.42
C VAL A 50 -6.79 -2.53 12.26
N PRO A 51 -6.81 -3.43 13.26
CA PRO A 51 -6.24 -4.75 13.10
C PRO A 51 -6.99 -5.52 12.01
N ALA A 52 -6.27 -5.98 10.99
CA ALA A 52 -6.82 -6.84 9.96
C ALA A 52 -6.63 -8.31 10.37
N SER A 53 -7.70 -9.09 10.35
CA SER A 53 -7.61 -10.54 10.55
C SER A 53 -6.95 -11.22 9.34
N GLN A 54 -6.57 -12.49 9.48
CA GLN A 54 -5.97 -13.23 8.36
C GLN A 54 -6.93 -13.35 7.16
N SER A 55 -8.23 -13.50 7.41
CA SER A 55 -9.23 -13.52 6.34
C SER A 55 -9.34 -12.16 5.64
N ASP A 56 -9.27 -11.06 6.38
CA ASP A 56 -9.25 -9.70 5.79
C ASP A 56 -8.02 -9.50 4.89
N ILE A 57 -6.83 -9.91 5.37
CA ILE A 57 -5.60 -9.85 4.59
C ILE A 57 -5.71 -10.69 3.33
N HIS A 58 -6.30 -11.89 3.41
CA HIS A 58 -6.52 -12.74 2.25
C HIS A 58 -7.46 -12.09 1.22
N ILE A 59 -8.58 -11.51 1.67
CA ILE A 59 -9.54 -10.80 0.82
C ILE A 59 -8.85 -9.64 0.09
N LEU A 60 -8.08 -8.83 0.80
CA LEU A 60 -7.37 -7.69 0.22
C LEU A 60 -6.24 -8.12 -0.72
N GLN A 61 -5.52 -9.18 -0.40
CA GLN A 61 -4.48 -9.72 -1.27
C GLN A 61 -5.09 -10.26 -2.58
N LYS A 62 -6.23 -10.94 -2.50
CA LYS A 62 -6.99 -11.37 -3.70
C LYS A 62 -7.42 -10.15 -4.51
N ALA A 63 -7.90 -9.09 -3.87
CA ALA A 63 -8.26 -7.83 -4.53
C ALA A 63 -7.08 -7.19 -5.27
N GLN A 64 -5.92 -7.07 -4.61
CA GLN A 64 -4.68 -6.57 -5.21
C GLN A 64 -4.32 -7.39 -6.45
N ASN A 65 -4.34 -8.72 -6.33
CA ASN A 65 -3.99 -9.61 -7.43
C ASN A 65 -4.95 -9.46 -8.62
N MET A 66 -6.26 -9.35 -8.37
CA MET A 66 -7.25 -9.12 -9.42
C MET A 66 -7.02 -7.77 -10.11
N CYS A 67 -6.85 -6.69 -9.35
CA CYS A 67 -6.64 -5.35 -9.91
C CYS A 67 -5.36 -5.29 -10.76
N LEU A 68 -4.28 -5.93 -10.32
CA LEU A 68 -3.02 -6.00 -11.06
C LEU A 68 -3.15 -6.78 -12.37
N ARG A 69 -3.89 -7.89 -12.36
CA ARG A 69 -4.21 -8.63 -13.61
C ARG A 69 -5.01 -7.77 -14.58
N THR A 70 -5.99 -7.03 -14.07
CA THR A 70 -6.78 -6.08 -14.88
C THR A 70 -5.91 -4.97 -15.47
N CYS A 71 -4.95 -4.43 -14.71
CA CYS A 71 -3.99 -3.42 -15.21
C CYS A 71 -3.18 -3.92 -16.40
N ILE A 72 -2.79 -5.19 -16.39
CA ILE A 72 -1.91 -5.75 -17.43
C ILE A 72 -2.70 -6.32 -18.61
N ARG A 73 -4.02 -6.60 -18.44
CA ARG A 73 -4.94 -6.99 -19.50
C ARG A 73 -4.37 -8.10 -20.42
N ARG A 74 -3.80 -9.13 -19.80
CA ARG A 74 -3.41 -10.37 -20.50
C ARG A 74 -4.23 -11.53 -19.94
N PRO A 75 -5.20 -12.06 -20.69
CA PRO A 75 -5.99 -13.23 -20.30
C PRO A 75 -5.09 -14.46 -20.06
N ASP A 76 -4.02 -14.60 -20.85
CA ASP A 76 -3.24 -15.85 -20.97
C ASP A 76 -1.78 -15.71 -20.49
N ALA A 77 -1.49 -14.75 -19.61
CA ALA A 77 -0.10 -14.46 -19.24
C ALA A 77 0.55 -15.58 -18.41
N THR A 78 1.57 -16.21 -19.00
CA THR A 78 2.63 -17.00 -18.34
C THR A 78 3.29 -16.25 -17.17
N MET A 79 3.20 -14.92 -17.15
CA MET A 79 3.71 -14.05 -16.08
C MET A 79 2.78 -14.07 -14.86
N GLY A 80 3.14 -14.89 -13.87
CA GLY A 80 2.43 -14.94 -12.58
C GLY A 80 2.33 -13.58 -11.87
N VAL A 81 1.31 -13.41 -11.02
CA VAL A 81 1.04 -12.17 -10.27
C VAL A 81 2.25 -11.68 -9.46
N VAL A 82 3.12 -12.61 -9.04
CA VAL A 82 4.37 -12.30 -8.35
C VAL A 82 5.29 -11.45 -9.22
N HIS A 83 5.43 -11.77 -10.51
CA HIS A 83 6.23 -10.97 -11.45
C HIS A 83 5.62 -9.59 -11.68
N ILE A 84 4.29 -9.51 -11.77
CA ILE A 84 3.56 -8.25 -11.93
C ILE A 84 3.75 -7.34 -10.70
N ALA A 85 3.63 -7.92 -9.50
CA ALA A 85 3.87 -7.20 -8.26
C ALA A 85 5.33 -6.77 -8.14
N ALA A 86 6.29 -7.60 -8.54
CA ALA A 86 7.72 -7.28 -8.55
C ALA A 86 8.03 -6.12 -9.50
N LEU A 87 7.47 -6.10 -10.72
CA LEU A 87 7.60 -4.99 -11.67
C LEU A 87 7.07 -3.66 -11.10
N ALA A 88 6.03 -3.73 -10.28
CA ALA A 88 5.44 -2.57 -9.61
C ALA A 88 6.09 -2.28 -8.22
N ALA A 89 7.14 -3.01 -7.84
CA ALA A 89 7.80 -2.96 -6.53
C ALA A 89 6.81 -3.05 -5.35
N LEU A 90 5.79 -3.92 -5.49
CA LEU A 90 4.68 -4.01 -4.55
C LEU A 90 4.88 -5.09 -3.51
N PRO A 91 4.91 -4.73 -2.21
CA PRO A 91 4.88 -5.74 -1.15
C PRO A 91 3.49 -6.39 -1.07
N ASN A 92 3.48 -7.60 -0.49
CA ASN A 92 2.26 -8.28 -0.05
C ASN A 92 1.47 -7.38 0.93
N VAL A 93 0.13 -7.47 0.89
CA VAL A 93 -0.77 -6.68 1.75
C VAL A 93 -0.47 -6.88 3.24
N PHE A 94 -0.07 -8.07 3.68
CA PHE A 94 0.33 -8.32 5.07
C PHE A 94 1.53 -7.48 5.49
N ILE A 95 2.63 -7.58 4.72
CA ILE A 95 3.85 -6.81 4.98
C ILE A 95 3.56 -5.32 4.92
N ARG A 96 2.75 -4.91 3.94
CA ARG A 96 2.32 -3.53 3.79
C ARG A 96 1.51 -3.04 4.99
N SER A 97 0.58 -3.84 5.48
CA SER A 97 -0.24 -3.54 6.67
C SER A 97 0.66 -3.30 7.88
N ARG A 98 1.61 -4.19 8.15
CA ARG A 98 2.58 -4.03 9.25
C ARG A 98 3.43 -2.77 9.09
N ALA A 99 3.88 -2.46 7.87
CA ALA A 99 4.63 -1.23 7.59
C ALA A 99 3.77 0.04 7.80
N LEU A 100 2.50 0.01 7.40
CA LEU A 100 1.57 1.13 7.61
C LEU A 100 1.28 1.37 9.09
N GLN A 101 1.03 0.30 9.85
CA GLN A 101 0.82 0.37 11.30
C GLN A 101 2.06 0.90 12.01
N ALA A 102 3.26 0.42 11.64
CA ALA A 102 4.51 0.93 12.19
C ALA A 102 4.70 2.43 11.90
N LYS A 103 4.44 2.88 10.66
CA LYS A 103 4.50 4.30 10.29
C LYS A 103 3.52 5.16 11.09
N PHE A 104 2.29 4.67 11.27
CA PHE A 104 1.28 5.35 12.05
C PHE A 104 1.73 5.50 13.51
N LEU A 105 2.24 4.43 14.12
CA LEU A 105 2.75 4.46 15.49
C LEU A 105 3.96 5.40 15.65
N CYS A 106 4.94 5.36 14.73
CA CYS A 106 6.08 6.28 14.79
C CYS A 106 5.61 7.73 14.72
N ARG A 107 4.63 8.04 13.87
CA ARG A 107 4.05 9.38 13.77
C ARG A 107 3.29 9.76 15.05
N ALA A 108 2.51 8.84 15.60
CA ALA A 108 1.78 9.06 16.84
C ALA A 108 2.71 9.41 18.01
N GLU A 109 3.92 8.84 18.05
CA GLU A 109 4.88 9.16 19.11
C GLU A 109 5.46 10.56 19.05
N THR A 110 5.61 11.11 17.85
CA THR A 110 6.09 12.49 17.63
C THR A 110 5.02 13.55 17.90
N LEU A 111 3.78 13.14 18.17
CA LEU A 111 2.71 14.08 18.48
C LEU A 111 2.83 14.63 19.90
N PRO A 112 2.37 15.88 20.12
CA PRO A 112 2.21 16.47 21.45
C PRO A 112 1.36 15.61 22.39
N SER A 113 1.61 15.69 23.71
CA SER A 113 0.93 14.89 24.74
C SER A 113 -0.56 15.17 24.87
N ASP A 114 -0.98 16.39 24.53
CA ASP A 114 -2.36 16.87 24.45
C ASP A 114 -3.12 16.34 23.21
N SER A 115 -2.41 15.73 22.26
CA SER A 115 -3.06 15.07 21.13
C SER A 115 -3.85 13.85 21.60
N LEU A 116 -5.12 13.77 21.21
CA LEU A 116 -5.98 12.60 21.45
C LEU A 116 -5.30 11.29 21.01
N ILE A 117 -4.60 11.30 19.88
CA ILE A 117 -3.92 10.11 19.36
C ILE A 117 -2.82 9.67 20.32
N LYS A 118 -2.00 10.62 20.83
CA LYS A 118 -0.93 10.33 21.77
C LYS A 118 -1.51 9.76 23.07
N ALA A 119 -2.53 10.40 23.62
CA ALA A 119 -3.25 9.93 24.82
C ALA A 119 -3.82 8.51 24.65
N LEU A 120 -4.49 8.24 23.52
CA LEU A 120 -5.03 6.91 23.20
C LEU A 120 -3.92 5.85 23.07
N THR A 121 -2.81 6.16 22.39
CA THR A 121 -1.70 5.21 22.27
C THR A 121 -1.08 4.89 23.63
N THR A 122 -0.91 5.88 24.51
CA THR A 122 -0.40 5.67 25.87
C THR A 122 -1.37 4.86 26.72
N GLN A 123 -2.68 5.09 26.63
CA GLN A 123 -3.67 4.26 27.33
C GLN A 123 -3.68 2.81 26.83
N LEU A 124 -3.52 2.59 25.52
CA LEU A 124 -3.43 1.25 24.95
C LEU A 124 -2.14 0.52 25.34
N GLU A 125 -1.06 1.24 25.66
CA GLU A 125 0.16 0.66 26.24
C GLU A 125 -0.03 0.23 27.68
N LEU A 126 -0.78 1.00 28.46
CA LEU A 126 -1.12 0.69 29.85
C LEU A 126 -2.11 -0.48 29.94
N SER A 127 -2.91 -0.69 28.90
CA SER A 127 -3.74 -1.88 28.77
C SER A 127 -2.88 -3.14 28.63
N LYS A 128 -3.09 -4.12 29.51
CA LYS A 128 -2.40 -5.42 29.49
C LYS A 128 -2.84 -6.33 28.33
N GLU A 129 -3.78 -5.88 27.50
CA GLU A 129 -4.25 -6.65 26.36
C GLU A 129 -3.17 -6.80 25.28
N LYS A 130 -3.10 -7.99 24.67
CA LYS A 130 -2.22 -8.24 23.53
C LYS A 130 -2.76 -7.50 22.31
N THR A 131 -2.34 -6.25 22.13
CA THR A 131 -2.65 -5.48 20.94
C THR A 131 -1.64 -5.73 19.83
N THR A 132 -2.10 -5.65 18.58
CA THR A 132 -1.26 -5.77 17.37
C THR A 132 -0.16 -4.70 17.34
N TRP A 133 -0.41 -3.55 17.97
CA TRP A 133 0.54 -2.45 18.12
C TRP A 133 1.62 -2.76 19.15
N GLY A 134 1.25 -3.39 20.27
CA GLY A 134 2.21 -3.85 21.28
C GLY A 134 3.18 -4.92 20.74
N GLU A 135 2.73 -5.78 19.81
CA GLU A 135 3.60 -6.71 19.08
C GLU A 135 4.52 -5.98 18.10
N LEU A 136 3.99 -4.99 17.37
CA LEU A 136 4.75 -4.21 16.39
C LEU A 136 5.88 -3.41 17.01
N ARG A 137 5.67 -2.80 18.19
CA ARG A 137 6.74 -2.08 18.91
C ARG A 137 7.88 -2.98 19.37
N ARG A 138 7.61 -4.27 19.59
CA ARG A 138 8.65 -5.27 19.89
C ARG A 138 9.37 -5.77 18.64
N SER A 139 8.83 -5.52 17.44
CA SER A 139 9.38 -6.00 16.17
C SER A 139 10.61 -5.21 15.69
N VAL A 140 11.38 -5.80 14.79
CA VAL A 140 12.59 -5.18 14.17
C VAL A 140 12.23 -3.94 13.35
N LEU A 141 11.02 -3.89 12.77
CA LEU A 141 10.51 -2.74 12.01
C LEU A 141 10.48 -1.46 12.86
N TRP A 142 10.27 -1.63 14.16
CA TRP A 142 10.23 -0.53 15.13
C TRP A 142 11.64 -0.06 15.52
N LYS A 143 12.55 -1.00 15.77
CA LYS A 143 13.94 -0.71 16.17
C LYS A 143 14.75 -0.03 15.07
N LYS A 144 14.34 -0.19 13.80
CA LYS A 144 15.03 0.38 12.63
C LYS A 144 14.01 1.12 11.73
N PRO A 145 13.54 2.32 12.13
CA PRO A 145 12.54 3.09 11.38
C PRO A 145 13.04 3.55 10.01
N GLN A 146 14.35 3.46 9.77
CA GLN A 146 15.02 3.73 8.48
C GLN A 146 14.43 2.86 7.36
N PHE A 147 14.12 1.59 7.64
CA PHE A 147 13.53 0.65 6.68
C PHE A 147 12.10 1.02 6.27
N LEU A 148 11.40 1.83 7.07
CA LEU A 148 10.06 2.32 6.73
C LEU A 148 10.13 3.47 5.69
N LYS A 149 11.26 4.17 5.60
CA LYS A 149 11.46 5.28 4.66
C LYS A 149 11.81 4.80 3.24
N GLU A 150 12.45 3.64 3.09
CA GLU A 150 12.94 3.12 1.79
C GLU A 150 11.85 2.64 0.83
N HIS A 151 10.71 2.16 1.32
CA HIS A 151 9.64 1.59 0.47
C HIS A 151 8.47 2.54 0.18
N GLN A 152 8.68 3.86 0.19
CA GLN A 152 7.80 4.66 -0.65
C GLN A 152 8.14 4.32 -2.09
N PRO A 153 7.18 3.93 -2.96
CA PRO A 153 7.46 3.94 -4.38
C PRO A 153 7.84 5.38 -4.70
N ARG A 154 9.14 5.65 -4.82
CA ARG A 154 9.61 6.88 -5.41
C ARG A 154 9.04 6.82 -6.81
N LEU A 155 7.94 7.54 -7.03
CA LEU A 155 7.56 7.93 -8.37
C LEU A 155 8.75 8.73 -8.86
N LYS A 156 9.68 8.04 -9.55
CA LYS A 156 10.61 8.70 -10.46
C LYS A 156 9.71 9.50 -11.38
N ASP A 157 9.71 10.80 -11.17
CA ASP A 157 8.87 11.73 -11.88
C ASP A 157 9.47 11.80 -13.30
N PRO A 158 8.81 11.18 -14.30
CA PRO A 158 9.40 11.08 -15.63
C PRO A 158 9.63 12.47 -16.23
N LEU A 159 8.88 13.48 -15.77
CA LEU A 159 9.11 14.87 -16.13
C LEU A 159 10.41 15.40 -15.52
N LYS A 160 10.76 15.09 -14.27
CA LYS A 160 12.06 15.48 -13.69
C LYS A 160 13.24 14.79 -14.37
N GLU A 161 13.10 13.52 -14.73
CA GLU A 161 14.15 12.79 -15.46
C GLU A 161 14.30 13.33 -16.89
N ALA A 162 13.19 13.62 -17.59
CA ALA A 162 13.21 14.26 -18.89
C ALA A 162 13.77 15.70 -18.82
N TYR A 163 13.42 16.48 -17.80
CA TYR A 163 13.95 17.84 -17.60
C TYR A 163 15.45 17.82 -17.29
N ALA A 164 15.92 16.88 -16.47
CA ALA A 164 17.34 16.70 -16.18
C ALA A 164 18.15 16.29 -17.43
N LEU A 165 17.58 15.48 -18.31
CA LEU A 165 18.19 15.12 -19.60
C LEU A 165 18.17 16.26 -20.62
N LEU A 166 17.16 17.13 -20.57
CA LEU A 166 17.05 18.31 -21.44
C LEU A 166 17.94 19.47 -20.98
N CYS A 167 18.17 19.61 -19.68
CA CYS A 167 19.06 20.64 -19.10
C CYS A 167 20.55 20.25 -19.07
N GLN A 168 20.93 19.07 -19.57
CA GLN A 168 22.32 18.61 -19.72
C GLN A 168 22.91 18.88 -21.12
N LYS A 169 22.25 19.72 -21.92
CA LYS A 169 22.78 20.25 -23.19
C LYS A 169 23.09 21.74 -23.07
#